data_AF-A0A1Y1MMS0-F1
#
_entry.id   AF-A0A1Y1MMS0-F1
#
_cell.length_a   1.000
_cell.length_b   1.000
_cell.length_c   1.000
_cell.angle_alpha   90.00
_cell.angle_beta   90.00
_cell.angle_gamma   90.00
#
_symmetry.space_group_name_H-M   'P 1'
#
loop_
_entity.id
_entity.type
_entity.pdbx_description
1 polymer ?
#
loop_
_entity_poly.entity_id
_entity_poly.type
_entity_poly.pdbx_seq_one_letter_code
_entity_poly.pdbx_strand_id
1 'polypeptide(L)'
;RRGGGHGRSGSRNFEGNWRTQGQNLDQAGNTGQTSSFQPGHRPRGSINQSVSSIGAFQYNPNQPQLMQLPGQMMIPQMYGQQLNPIQLSQLQALQAAQMSGQQFQGLQTSQHAGQLGGQQQQQQQRKTLFTPYLPQASLPALLGDGQLVAGILRVNKKNRSDAYVTTQDGLLDADIFICGSKDRNRALEGDLVAIELLDVDEVWSQKKEKEEKKKRKDITDTRSGSTNQGNRDSGNNEDNNAAEGGIRRRGSLRQRPTQKKNDDVEVEGQSLLLVEEEEISDEQKPLYAGHVVAVIERVAGQMFSGTLGLLRPSSQATKEKQEAERAARDGGNNRHNDSRQQEKPKIVWFKPTDKRVPLIAIPTEQAPRDFVEKHQDYADRIFVACIKRWPITSLHPFGTLVEQLGRMGELKVETDALLRDNNFSSDEFSDAVLRSVGLQDWSVAKEEESELAARRDYRNEKVFTVDFNGSAELGNAIHVKSRPDGKIEVGIHVPDVTHFVKPNSLVDREAKKRGTSVQLINRFCALLPPKLSSEVCSLGPDQERFTTSVVFNVNPNNGSVAEGDSWVGKSIIKSSGKLSLKDIDQALENASEFKNEVVPVNTIQILQAVAQKFREARLG
;
A
#
# COMPACT_ATOMS: atom_id res chain seq x y z
N ARG A 1 -58.44 47.21 -6.76
CA ARG A 1 -57.69 47.03 -8.03
C ARG A 1 -56.54 46.07 -7.71
N ARG A 2 -56.72 44.79 -8.06
CA ARG A 2 -56.10 44.11 -9.23
C ARG A 2 -54.58 44.08 -9.08
N GLY A 3 -53.91 42.94 -9.01
CA GLY A 3 -54.23 41.50 -9.08
C GLY A 3 -52.87 40.81 -8.88
N GLY A 4 -52.69 39.75 -8.09
CA GLY A 4 -53.39 38.46 -8.13
C GLY A 4 -52.45 37.48 -8.84
N GLY A 5 -52.03 36.34 -8.29
CA GLY A 5 -52.29 35.64 -7.05
C GLY A 5 -51.78 34.19 -7.21
N HIS A 6 -51.31 33.60 -6.11
CA HIS A 6 -51.36 32.19 -5.66
C HIS A 6 -51.40 31.02 -6.69
N GLY A 7 -50.80 29.85 -6.46
CA GLY A 7 -50.44 29.24 -5.19
C GLY A 7 -49.98 27.77 -5.32
N ARG A 8 -49.93 27.13 -4.15
CA ARG A 8 -49.35 25.84 -3.80
C ARG A 8 -50.12 24.60 -4.30
N SER A 9 -49.39 23.49 -4.38
CA SER A 9 -49.72 22.10 -3.97
C SER A 9 -50.87 21.32 -4.66
N GLY A 10 -50.59 20.03 -4.94
CA GLY A 10 -51.56 18.94 -4.68
C GLY A 10 -51.69 17.85 -5.74
N SER A 11 -51.06 16.70 -5.49
CA SER A 11 -51.53 15.31 -5.72
C SER A 11 -52.52 14.96 -6.84
N ARG A 12 -52.24 13.88 -7.59
CA ARG A 12 -53.07 12.63 -7.72
C ARG A 12 -52.58 11.77 -8.91
N ASN A 13 -52.21 10.54 -8.61
CA ASN A 13 -52.95 9.29 -8.90
C ASN A 13 -53.12 8.99 -10.40
N PHE A 14 -52.44 7.94 -10.84
CA PHE A 14 -52.94 7.08 -11.90
C PHE A 14 -52.87 5.63 -11.42
N GLU A 15 -53.94 5.19 -10.76
CA GLU A 15 -54.29 3.78 -10.67
C GLU A 15 -55.02 3.41 -11.98
N GLY A 16 -54.57 2.33 -12.62
CA GLY A 16 -55.25 1.66 -13.72
C GLY A 16 -55.39 0.18 -13.38
N ASN A 17 -56.39 -0.14 -12.57
CA ASN A 17 -56.85 -1.50 -12.27
C ASN A 17 -57.27 -2.24 -13.54
N TRP A 18 -56.78 -3.47 -13.72
CA TRP A 18 -57.53 -4.55 -14.36
C TRP A 18 -57.85 -5.64 -13.33
N ARG A 19 -59.01 -6.25 -13.56
CA ARG A 19 -59.92 -6.87 -12.60
C ARG A 19 -59.48 -8.23 -12.03
N THR A 20 -60.13 -8.49 -10.90
CA THR A 20 -60.24 -9.67 -10.03
C THR A 20 -60.95 -10.90 -10.60
N GLN A 21 -60.47 -12.07 -10.16
CA GLN A 21 -61.17 -13.30 -9.70
C GLN A 21 -60.04 -14.21 -9.15
N GLY A 22 -60.00 -14.81 -7.95
CA GLY A 22 -60.95 -15.08 -6.90
C GLY A 22 -60.93 -16.59 -6.57
N GLN A 23 -60.19 -17.03 -5.54
CA GLN A 23 -60.56 -18.04 -4.51
C GLN A 23 -59.38 -18.62 -3.70
N ASN A 24 -59.70 -18.97 -2.44
CA ASN A 24 -58.89 -19.34 -1.26
C ASN A 24 -58.02 -20.61 -1.37
N LEU A 25 -56.92 -20.68 -0.59
CA LEU A 25 -56.80 -21.54 0.61
C LEU A 25 -55.45 -21.33 1.36
N ASP A 26 -55.49 -21.56 2.68
CA ASP A 26 -54.44 -21.45 3.69
C ASP A 26 -53.11 -22.19 3.42
N GLN A 27 -51.99 -21.71 3.99
CA GLN A 27 -51.24 -22.38 5.09
C GLN A 27 -49.82 -21.78 5.29
N ALA A 28 -49.38 -21.82 6.54
CA ALA A 28 -48.19 -21.22 7.15
C ALA A 28 -46.81 -21.63 6.56
N GLY A 29 -45.79 -20.79 6.84
CA GLY A 29 -44.43 -21.30 7.07
C GLY A 29 -43.26 -20.52 6.44
N ASN A 30 -42.51 -19.85 7.32
CA ASN A 30 -41.06 -19.79 7.35
C ASN A 30 -40.24 -18.86 6.40
N THR A 31 -39.39 -18.11 7.09
CA THR A 31 -38.19 -17.32 6.74
C THR A 31 -37.40 -17.74 5.48
N GLY A 32 -37.10 -16.75 4.62
CA GLY A 32 -36.14 -16.83 3.53
C GLY A 32 -34.89 -16.00 3.80
N GLN A 33 -33.75 -16.68 3.93
CA GLN A 33 -32.41 -16.15 4.14
C GLN A 33 -31.82 -15.48 2.90
N THR A 34 -31.01 -14.45 3.15
CA THR A 34 -30.09 -13.80 2.20
C THR A 34 -28.85 -14.67 1.96
N SER A 35 -28.51 -14.86 0.69
CA SER A 35 -27.38 -15.66 0.21
C SER A 35 -26.03 -15.01 0.58
N SER A 36 -25.31 -15.63 1.51
CA SER A 36 -24.00 -15.21 1.98
C SER A 36 -22.87 -15.90 1.19
N PHE A 37 -21.83 -15.13 0.88
CA PHE A 37 -20.59 -15.55 0.23
C PHE A 37 -19.77 -16.45 1.17
N GLN A 38 -19.46 -17.70 0.76
CA GLN A 38 -18.58 -18.61 1.48
C GLN A 38 -17.30 -18.88 0.66
N PRO A 39 -16.09 -18.62 1.22
CA PRO A 39 -14.84 -19.12 0.65
C PRO A 39 -14.74 -20.64 0.86
N GLY A 40 -14.46 -21.36 -0.22
CA GLY A 40 -14.35 -22.82 -0.21
C GLY A 40 -13.11 -23.30 0.54
N HIS A 41 -13.30 -23.83 1.75
CA HIS A 41 -12.39 -24.79 2.33
C HIS A 41 -12.82 -26.20 1.89
N ARG A 42 -11.89 -26.99 1.35
CA ARG A 42 -12.02 -28.45 1.37
C ARG A 42 -10.84 -29.10 2.09
N PRO A 43 -11.11 -30.22 2.81
CA PRO A 43 -10.23 -30.79 3.82
C PRO A 43 -9.09 -31.61 3.21
N ARG A 44 -7.95 -31.62 3.90
CA ARG A 44 -6.86 -32.57 3.69
C ARG A 44 -7.25 -33.94 4.25
N GLY A 45 -6.92 -34.99 3.51
CA GLY A 45 -6.89 -36.37 4.04
C GLY A 45 -5.75 -36.53 5.05
N SER A 46 -6.09 -37.14 6.17
CA SER A 46 -5.23 -37.45 7.31
C SER A 46 -4.31 -38.65 7.03
N ILE A 47 -3.00 -38.47 7.25
CA ILE A 47 -2.12 -39.55 7.69
C ILE A 47 -1.69 -39.19 9.12
N ASN A 48 -2.05 -40.07 10.05
CA ASN A 48 -1.64 -40.07 11.45
C ASN A 48 -0.11 -40.03 11.56
N GLN A 49 0.43 -39.14 12.39
CA GLN A 49 1.31 -39.52 13.49
C GLN A 49 1.26 -38.45 14.60
N SER A 50 1.15 -38.96 15.82
CA SER A 50 0.84 -38.27 17.07
C SER A 50 2.05 -37.57 17.69
N VAL A 51 1.72 -36.45 18.35
CA VAL A 51 2.56 -35.61 19.20
C VAL A 51 2.92 -36.29 20.52
N SER A 52 4.16 -36.10 20.98
CA SER A 52 4.66 -35.99 22.37
C SER A 52 6.19 -35.85 22.25
N SER A 53 6.97 -35.05 22.95
CA SER A 53 6.83 -34.11 24.07
C SER A 53 8.25 -33.52 24.25
N ILE A 54 8.35 -32.28 24.72
CA ILE A 54 9.62 -31.61 25.08
C ILE A 54 10.28 -32.33 26.28
N GLY A 55 11.61 -32.50 26.26
CA GLY A 55 12.37 -32.82 27.47
C GLY A 55 13.81 -33.32 27.26
N ALA A 56 14.77 -32.55 27.78
CA ALA A 56 16.04 -32.96 28.38
C ALA A 56 17.08 -33.72 27.51
N PHE A 57 18.13 -33.01 27.11
CA PHE A 57 19.44 -33.61 26.82
C PHE A 57 20.16 -33.89 28.14
N GLN A 58 20.18 -35.16 28.54
CA GLN A 58 20.96 -35.67 29.66
C GLN A 58 21.90 -36.78 29.14
N TYR A 59 23.19 -36.59 29.41
CA TYR A 59 24.31 -37.48 29.10
C TYR A 59 24.16 -38.87 29.73
N ASN A 60 24.60 -39.93 29.02
CA ASN A 60 25.27 -41.09 29.62
C ASN A 60 26.04 -41.93 28.55
N PRO A 61 26.96 -42.84 28.94
CA PRO A 61 28.36 -42.75 28.54
C PRO A 61 28.90 -44.12 28.09
N ASN A 62 29.23 -44.30 26.82
CA ASN A 62 29.92 -45.54 26.42
C ASN A 62 30.76 -45.26 25.18
N GLN A 63 32.01 -44.85 25.39
CA GLN A 63 33.22 -45.56 24.95
C GLN A 63 34.46 -44.63 24.90
N PRO A 64 35.66 -45.21 25.04
CA PRO A 64 36.80 -44.54 25.64
C PRO A 64 37.62 -43.66 24.69
N GLN A 65 38.33 -42.73 25.33
CA GLN A 65 39.30 -41.81 24.75
C GLN A 65 40.45 -42.49 24.00
N LEU A 66 40.92 -41.84 22.94
CA LEU A 66 42.37 -41.71 22.71
C LEU A 66 42.69 -40.39 22.02
N MET A 67 43.83 -39.87 22.44
CA MET A 67 44.31 -38.49 22.37
C MET A 67 45.17 -38.23 21.11
N GLN A 68 45.23 -36.95 20.73
CA GLN A 68 46.32 -36.22 20.05
C GLN A 68 46.46 -36.16 18.50
N LEU A 69 46.45 -34.91 18.01
CA LEU A 69 47.06 -34.34 16.80
C LEU A 69 48.61 -34.52 16.77
N PRO A 70 49.40 -34.06 15.76
CA PRO A 70 49.11 -33.51 14.41
C PRO A 70 50.03 -34.03 13.26
N GLY A 71 49.62 -33.80 12.01
CA GLY A 71 50.51 -33.33 10.93
C GLY A 71 51.51 -34.29 10.24
N GLN A 72 51.68 -34.01 8.93
CA GLN A 72 52.71 -34.47 7.98
C GLN A 72 52.51 -35.76 7.15
N MET A 73 52.56 -35.49 5.84
CA MET A 73 52.75 -36.31 4.65
C MET A 73 53.71 -37.48 4.80
N MET A 74 53.39 -38.63 4.17
CA MET A 74 54.30 -39.41 3.32
C MET A 74 53.58 -40.54 2.56
N ILE A 75 54.20 -40.90 1.44
CA ILE A 75 53.84 -41.75 0.30
C ILE A 75 53.58 -43.23 0.68
N PRO A 76 52.85 -44.00 -0.16
CA PRO A 76 53.42 -45.29 -0.57
C PRO A 76 53.45 -45.47 -2.09
N GLN A 77 54.63 -45.93 -2.53
CA GLN A 77 54.91 -46.42 -3.87
C GLN A 77 53.98 -47.58 -4.25
N MET A 78 53.56 -47.62 -5.51
CA MET A 78 53.51 -48.86 -6.28
C MET A 78 53.95 -48.57 -7.72
N TYR A 79 55.03 -49.25 -8.09
CA TYR A 79 55.46 -49.55 -9.46
C TYR A 79 54.25 -50.00 -10.32
N GLY A 80 54.13 -49.76 -11.62
CA GLY A 80 55.03 -49.23 -12.63
C GLY A 80 54.56 -49.79 -13.98
N GLN A 81 54.01 -48.96 -14.86
CA GLN A 81 54.02 -49.15 -16.31
C GLN A 81 53.81 -47.79 -17.00
N GLN A 82 54.69 -47.50 -17.95
CA GLN A 82 54.74 -46.25 -18.72
C GLN A 82 53.54 -46.14 -19.66
N LEU A 83 52.79 -45.04 -19.57
CA LEU A 83 51.79 -44.64 -20.57
C LEU A 83 52.28 -43.39 -21.31
N ASN A 84 52.06 -43.39 -22.64
CA ASN A 84 52.61 -42.44 -23.61
C ASN A 84 52.15 -40.98 -23.39
N PRO A 85 53.00 -39.98 -23.70
CA PRO A 85 52.72 -38.55 -23.50
C PRO A 85 51.54 -37.96 -24.32
N ILE A 86 50.97 -38.73 -25.24
CA ILE A 86 49.80 -38.34 -26.05
C ILE A 86 48.46 -38.56 -25.35
N GLN A 87 48.39 -39.43 -24.34
CA GLN A 87 47.15 -39.69 -23.60
C GLN A 87 46.94 -38.75 -22.42
N LEU A 88 48.00 -38.11 -21.91
CA LEU A 88 47.90 -37.11 -20.83
C LEU A 88 47.45 -35.73 -21.36
N SER A 89 47.83 -35.36 -22.59
CA SER A 89 47.37 -34.09 -23.19
C SER A 89 45.89 -34.11 -23.56
N GLN A 90 45.34 -35.28 -23.91
CA GLN A 90 43.93 -35.44 -24.27
C GLN A 90 43.00 -35.31 -23.06
N LEU A 91 43.46 -35.71 -21.87
CA LEU A 91 42.69 -35.55 -20.62
C LEU A 91 42.72 -34.08 -20.12
N GLN A 92 43.84 -33.38 -20.33
CA GLN A 92 43.98 -31.97 -19.97
C GLN A 92 43.27 -31.04 -20.97
N ALA A 93 43.17 -31.44 -22.25
CA ALA A 93 42.41 -30.71 -23.27
C ALA A 93 40.89 -30.84 -23.09
N LEU A 94 40.38 -31.93 -22.50
CA LEU A 94 38.96 -32.09 -22.20
C LEU A 94 38.50 -31.22 -21.02
N GLN A 95 39.41 -30.91 -20.11
CA GLN A 95 39.16 -30.05 -18.94
C GLN A 95 39.24 -28.55 -19.28
N ALA A 96 39.93 -28.19 -20.38
CA ALA A 96 40.03 -26.81 -20.87
C ALA A 96 38.86 -26.41 -21.82
N ALA A 97 38.07 -27.36 -22.31
CA ALA A 97 36.98 -27.10 -23.25
C ALA A 97 35.63 -26.68 -22.59
N GLN A 98 35.59 -26.53 -21.26
CA GLN A 98 34.40 -26.05 -20.52
C GLN A 98 34.43 -24.55 -20.16
N MET A 99 35.48 -23.81 -20.54
CA MET A 99 35.60 -22.38 -20.28
C MET A 99 35.98 -21.63 -21.56
N SER A 100 35.18 -20.61 -21.90
CA SER A 100 35.36 -19.60 -22.95
C SER A 100 35.02 -20.01 -24.40
N GLY A 101 34.34 -19.10 -25.09
CA GLY A 101 33.70 -19.35 -26.38
C GLY A 101 34.10 -18.42 -27.52
N GLN A 102 33.38 -18.63 -28.63
CA GLN A 102 33.28 -17.88 -29.88
C GLN A 102 34.49 -17.79 -30.85
N GLN A 103 34.18 -18.21 -32.08
CA GLN A 103 34.41 -17.57 -33.40
C GLN A 103 35.44 -18.16 -34.40
N PHE A 104 34.86 -18.60 -35.53
CA PHE A 104 35.24 -18.38 -36.94
C PHE A 104 36.06 -19.41 -37.77
N GLN A 105 35.47 -19.69 -38.95
CA GLN A 105 36.01 -20.01 -40.29
C GLN A 105 36.51 -21.41 -40.70
N GLY A 106 35.66 -22.10 -41.48
CA GLY A 106 35.93 -22.47 -42.88
C GLY A 106 36.66 -23.78 -43.17
N LEU A 107 35.94 -24.78 -43.72
CA LEU A 107 36.23 -25.39 -45.03
C LEU A 107 35.29 -26.56 -45.36
N GLN A 108 34.95 -26.62 -46.66
CA GLN A 108 34.19 -27.63 -47.37
C GLN A 108 34.62 -29.07 -47.08
N THR A 109 33.66 -29.97 -46.87
CA THR A 109 33.49 -31.14 -47.76
C THR A 109 32.15 -31.82 -47.56
N SER A 110 31.63 -32.30 -48.66
CA SER A 110 30.29 -32.80 -48.91
C SER A 110 30.20 -34.33 -48.75
N GLN A 111 29.14 -34.83 -48.10
CA GLN A 111 28.11 -35.74 -48.66
C GLN A 111 27.49 -36.69 -47.61
N HIS A 112 26.15 -36.58 -47.52
CA HIS A 112 25.12 -37.59 -47.24
C HIS A 112 25.20 -38.54 -46.03
N ALA A 113 24.33 -38.30 -45.03
CA ALA A 113 23.41 -39.31 -44.50
C ALA A 113 22.30 -38.72 -43.58
N GLY A 114 21.04 -39.11 -43.82
CA GLY A 114 20.04 -39.42 -42.77
C GLY A 114 19.40 -38.29 -41.96
N GLN A 115 18.27 -37.78 -42.45
CA GLN A 115 17.34 -36.90 -41.75
C GLN A 115 16.59 -37.66 -40.63
N LEU A 116 16.79 -37.26 -39.37
CA LEU A 116 15.91 -37.60 -38.25
C LEU A 116 15.55 -36.31 -37.52
N GLY A 117 14.31 -35.87 -37.77
CA GLY A 117 13.75 -34.63 -37.24
C GLY A 117 13.52 -34.69 -35.74
N GLY A 118 14.49 -34.21 -34.96
CA GLY A 118 14.25 -33.80 -33.59
C GLY A 118 13.62 -32.41 -33.58
N GLN A 119 12.32 -32.34 -33.29
CA GLN A 119 11.67 -31.09 -32.87
C GLN A 119 12.29 -30.65 -31.53
N GLN A 120 13.38 -29.88 -31.58
CA GLN A 120 13.72 -29.02 -30.45
C GLN A 120 12.62 -27.96 -30.36
N GLN A 121 11.73 -28.13 -29.38
CA GLN A 121 10.98 -27.02 -28.82
C GLN A 121 12.02 -25.99 -28.35
N GLN A 122 12.26 -24.97 -29.17
CA GLN A 122 12.76 -23.70 -28.69
C GLN A 122 11.73 -23.19 -27.68
N GLN A 123 11.96 -23.47 -26.39
CA GLN A 123 11.41 -22.63 -25.34
C GLN A 123 11.90 -21.21 -25.64
N GLN A 124 11.03 -20.39 -26.23
CA GLN A 124 11.27 -18.96 -26.34
C GLN A 124 11.46 -18.42 -24.93
N GLN A 125 12.72 -18.27 -24.50
CA GLN A 125 13.03 -17.56 -23.28
C GLN A 125 12.44 -16.15 -23.42
N ARG A 126 11.51 -15.82 -22.53
CA ARG A 126 10.84 -14.53 -22.55
C ARG A 126 11.90 -13.45 -22.34
N LYS A 127 11.88 -12.41 -23.18
CA LYS A 127 12.78 -11.26 -23.05
C LYS A 127 12.63 -10.64 -21.65
N THR A 128 13.74 -10.37 -20.99
CA THR A 128 13.77 -9.61 -19.74
C THR A 128 13.35 -8.16 -20.02
N LEU A 129 12.47 -7.62 -19.19
CA LEU A 129 11.97 -6.25 -19.28
C LEU A 129 12.63 -5.33 -18.25
N PHE A 130 13.03 -5.91 -17.12
CA PHE A 130 13.68 -5.21 -16.02
C PHE A 130 15.01 -5.87 -15.66
N THR A 131 15.94 -5.08 -15.13
CA THR A 131 17.23 -5.56 -14.63
C THR A 131 17.01 -6.45 -13.39
N PRO A 132 17.69 -7.60 -13.28
CA PRO A 132 17.72 -8.39 -12.05
C PRO A 132 18.24 -7.56 -10.88
N TYR A 133 17.74 -7.79 -9.67
CA TYR A 133 18.28 -7.11 -8.50
C TYR A 133 19.65 -7.66 -8.12
N LEU A 134 20.49 -6.79 -7.54
CA LEU A 134 21.72 -7.22 -6.91
C LEU A 134 21.43 -8.17 -5.72
N PRO A 135 22.31 -9.14 -5.44
CA PRO A 135 22.17 -10.01 -4.27
C PRO A 135 22.15 -9.20 -2.97
N GLN A 136 21.23 -9.53 -2.06
CA GLN A 136 21.12 -8.83 -0.76
C GLN A 136 22.42 -8.89 0.06
N ALA A 137 23.21 -9.96 -0.09
CA ALA A 137 24.48 -10.12 0.60
C ALA A 137 25.58 -9.13 0.15
N SER A 138 25.51 -8.58 -1.07
CA SER A 138 26.50 -7.62 -1.56
C SER A 138 26.15 -6.17 -1.22
N LEU A 139 24.88 -5.88 -0.87
CA LEU A 139 24.43 -4.52 -0.61
C LEU A 139 25.20 -3.82 0.53
N PRO A 140 25.47 -4.46 1.69
CA PRO A 140 26.17 -3.78 2.78
C PRO A 140 27.58 -3.30 2.41
N ALA A 141 28.32 -4.10 1.63
CA ALA A 141 29.67 -3.73 1.17
C ALA A 141 29.60 -2.53 0.21
N LEU A 142 28.71 -2.57 -0.77
CA LEU A 142 28.56 -1.51 -1.77
C LEU A 142 28.02 -0.19 -1.19
N LEU A 143 27.15 -0.27 -0.17
CA LEU A 143 26.69 0.89 0.60
C LEU A 143 27.81 1.46 1.48
N GLY A 144 28.61 0.59 2.12
CA GLY A 144 29.76 1.00 2.93
C GLY A 144 30.88 1.65 2.12
N ASP A 145 31.11 1.18 0.90
CA ASP A 145 32.08 1.73 -0.05
C ASP A 145 31.59 3.03 -0.73
N GLY A 146 30.34 3.44 -0.48
CA GLY A 146 29.73 4.63 -1.08
C GLY A 146 29.40 4.50 -2.57
N GLN A 147 29.42 3.28 -3.11
CA GLN A 147 29.06 3.02 -4.51
C GLN A 147 27.53 3.03 -4.72
N LEU A 148 26.79 2.67 -3.67
CA LEU A 148 25.32 2.73 -3.66
C LEU A 148 24.83 3.70 -2.60
N VAL A 149 23.64 4.25 -2.83
CA VAL A 149 22.93 5.09 -1.88
C VAL A 149 21.62 4.42 -1.51
N ALA A 150 21.25 4.43 -0.23
CA ALA A 150 19.97 3.94 0.25
C ALA A 150 18.99 5.09 0.54
N GLY A 151 17.71 4.87 0.27
CA GLY A 151 16.68 5.86 0.58
C GLY A 151 15.26 5.36 0.34
N ILE A 152 14.28 6.17 0.75
CA ILE A 152 12.86 5.86 0.59
C ILE A 152 12.38 6.36 -0.77
N LEU A 153 11.80 5.45 -1.56
CA LEU A 153 11.25 5.78 -2.87
C LEU A 153 9.87 6.46 -2.76
N ARG A 154 9.71 7.57 -3.48
CA ARG A 154 8.47 8.34 -3.65
C ARG A 154 8.14 8.45 -5.14
N VAL A 155 7.01 7.91 -5.56
CA VAL A 155 6.50 7.94 -6.92
C VAL A 155 5.54 9.11 -7.08
N ASN A 156 5.72 9.90 -8.13
CA ASN A 156 4.85 11.03 -8.40
C ASN A 156 3.44 10.56 -8.78
N LYS A 157 2.42 11.08 -8.07
CA LYS A 157 1.02 10.71 -8.26
C LYS A 157 0.41 11.22 -9.58
N LYS A 158 0.88 12.37 -10.09
CA LYS A 158 0.44 12.93 -11.38
C LYS A 158 1.12 12.21 -12.53
N ASN A 159 2.44 12.04 -12.44
CA ASN A 159 3.25 11.35 -13.44
C ASN A 159 4.01 10.18 -12.81
N ARG A 160 3.45 8.97 -12.85
CA ARG A 160 4.09 7.79 -12.26
C ARG A 160 5.37 7.32 -12.98
N SER A 161 5.75 7.91 -14.12
CA SER A 161 7.09 7.70 -14.68
C SER A 161 8.14 8.34 -13.79
N ASP A 162 7.82 9.46 -13.17
CA ASP A 162 8.76 10.20 -12.34
C ASP A 162 8.69 9.69 -10.91
N ALA A 163 9.86 9.39 -10.35
CA ALA A 163 10.00 9.04 -8.96
C ALA A 163 11.25 9.72 -8.38
N TYR A 164 11.27 9.83 -7.06
CA TYR A 164 12.30 10.52 -6.30
C TYR A 164 12.69 9.63 -5.13
N VAL A 165 13.96 9.67 -4.74
CA VAL A 165 14.41 8.97 -3.55
C VAL A 165 15.05 9.96 -2.59
N THR A 166 14.52 9.98 -1.37
CA THR A 166 15.06 10.77 -0.26
C THR A 166 15.99 9.89 0.57
N THR A 167 17.24 10.34 0.75
CA THR A 167 18.23 9.64 1.57
C THR A 167 17.93 9.86 3.06
N GLN A 168 18.01 8.81 3.88
CA GLN A 168 17.66 8.91 5.30
C GLN A 168 18.75 9.58 6.15
N ASP A 169 20.00 9.51 5.71
CA ASP A 169 21.16 9.96 6.48
C ASP A 169 21.58 11.42 6.17
N GLY A 170 20.80 12.13 5.35
CA GLY A 170 21.18 13.47 4.86
C GLY A 170 22.48 13.48 4.06
N LEU A 171 22.88 12.31 3.52
CA LEU A 171 24.10 12.11 2.75
C LEU A 171 24.13 13.02 1.52
N LEU A 172 22.95 13.24 0.92
CA LEU A 172 22.74 14.16 -0.19
C LEU A 172 21.84 15.31 0.27
N ASP A 173 22.13 16.50 -0.25
CA ASP A 173 21.42 17.75 -0.03
C ASP A 173 20.13 17.89 -0.86
N ALA A 174 19.88 16.94 -1.76
CA ALA A 174 18.69 16.89 -2.59
C ALA A 174 18.25 15.45 -2.90
N ASP A 175 16.99 15.31 -3.33
CA ASP A 175 16.43 14.03 -3.74
C ASP A 175 17.07 13.52 -5.05
N ILE A 176 17.18 12.19 -5.16
CA ILE A 176 17.66 11.52 -6.37
C ILE A 176 16.49 11.30 -7.32
N PHE A 177 16.60 11.81 -8.55
CA PHE A 177 15.59 11.61 -9.59
C PHE A 177 15.71 10.22 -10.24
N ILE A 178 14.58 9.53 -10.35
CA ILE A 178 14.46 8.21 -11.00
C ILE A 178 13.54 8.35 -12.22
N CYS A 179 14.12 8.14 -13.42
CA CYS A 179 13.46 8.40 -14.69
C CYS A 179 12.77 7.17 -15.29
N GLY A 180 11.48 6.99 -14.99
CA GLY A 180 10.64 5.99 -15.65
C GLY A 180 10.60 4.64 -14.95
N SER A 181 9.76 3.75 -15.49
CA SER A 181 9.46 2.45 -14.87
C SER A 181 10.64 1.48 -14.88
N LYS A 182 11.52 1.57 -15.88
CA LYS A 182 12.73 0.73 -15.99
C LYS A 182 13.72 1.03 -14.88
N ASP A 183 14.02 2.32 -14.67
CA ASP A 183 14.98 2.77 -13.68
C ASP A 183 14.40 2.66 -12.26
N ARG A 184 13.08 2.78 -12.09
CA ARG A 184 12.39 2.43 -10.84
C ARG A 184 12.47 0.93 -10.51
N ASN A 185 12.70 0.09 -11.52
CA ASN A 185 12.96 -1.34 -11.40
C ASN A 185 12.04 -2.08 -10.41
N ARG A 186 10.73 -2.14 -10.70
CA ARG A 186 9.71 -2.89 -9.91
C ARG A 186 9.57 -2.49 -8.43
N ALA A 187 10.21 -1.39 -8.00
CA ALA A 187 9.99 -0.80 -6.69
C ALA A 187 8.64 -0.05 -6.64
N LEU A 188 8.06 0.02 -5.45
CA LEU A 188 6.76 0.63 -5.16
C LEU A 188 6.93 1.85 -4.24
N GLU A 189 5.86 2.64 -4.12
CA GLU A 189 5.79 3.74 -3.17
C GLU A 189 6.17 3.27 -1.74
N GLY A 190 7.10 3.98 -1.10
CA GLY A 190 7.53 3.71 0.27
C GLY A 190 8.52 2.56 0.43
N ASP A 191 8.95 1.89 -0.66
CA ASP A 191 10.02 0.88 -0.59
C ASP A 191 11.35 1.56 -0.19
N LEU A 192 12.10 0.93 0.72
CA LEU A 192 13.50 1.27 0.97
C LEU A 192 14.35 0.63 -0.11
N VAL A 193 15.04 1.43 -0.91
CA VAL A 193 15.73 1.00 -2.13
C VAL A 193 17.21 1.34 -2.09
N ALA A 194 18.02 0.51 -2.76
CA ALA A 194 19.42 0.80 -3.07
C ALA A 194 19.51 1.34 -4.51
N ILE A 195 20.26 2.42 -4.69
CA ILE A 195 20.36 3.18 -5.93
C ILE A 195 21.81 3.32 -6.34
N GLU A 196 22.05 3.16 -7.63
CA GLU A 196 23.28 3.55 -8.29
C GLU A 196 23.07 4.91 -8.97
N LEU A 197 23.97 5.86 -8.67
CA LEU A 197 23.91 7.20 -9.26
C LEU A 197 24.32 7.17 -10.73
N LEU A 198 23.62 7.94 -11.54
CA LEU A 198 23.83 8.08 -12.97
C LEU A 198 24.21 9.52 -13.32
N ASP A 199 24.76 9.70 -14.52
CA ASP A 199 24.99 11.03 -15.07
C ASP A 199 23.65 11.74 -15.33
N VAL A 200 23.47 12.88 -14.68
CA VAL A 200 22.26 13.68 -14.74
C VAL A 200 22.00 14.21 -16.15
N ASP A 201 23.03 14.62 -16.89
CA ASP A 201 22.88 15.15 -18.24
C ASP A 201 22.33 14.10 -19.21
N GLU A 202 22.79 12.86 -19.08
CA GLU A 202 22.31 11.75 -19.89
C GLU A 202 20.85 11.44 -19.58
N VAL A 203 20.51 11.26 -18.30
CA VAL A 203 19.13 10.94 -17.86
C VAL A 203 18.16 12.04 -18.27
N TRP A 204 18.55 13.30 -18.09
CA TRP A 204 17.71 14.45 -18.42
C TRP A 204 17.47 14.59 -19.93
N SER A 205 18.51 14.35 -20.74
CA SER A 205 18.39 14.36 -22.20
C SER A 205 17.47 13.23 -22.69
N GLN A 206 17.59 12.03 -22.10
CA GLN A 206 16.70 10.91 -22.42
C GLN A 206 15.24 11.19 -22.04
N LYS A 207 14.98 11.89 -20.91
CA LYS A 207 13.63 12.32 -20.52
C LYS A 207 13.04 13.25 -21.58
N LYS A 208 13.75 14.33 -21.94
CA LYS A 208 13.29 15.29 -22.96
C LYS A 208 13.01 14.63 -24.30
N GLU A 209 13.88 13.73 -24.74
CA GLU A 209 13.68 13.00 -26.00
C GLU A 209 12.42 12.09 -25.96
N LYS A 210 12.19 11.39 -24.83
CA LYS A 210 10.98 10.56 -24.63
C LYS A 210 9.72 11.41 -24.63
N GLU A 211 9.74 12.55 -23.97
CA GLU A 211 8.60 13.48 -23.92
C GLU A 211 8.30 14.09 -25.29
N GLU A 212 9.33 14.49 -26.04
CA GLU A 212 9.15 15.01 -27.39
C GLU A 212 8.57 13.94 -28.33
N LYS A 213 9.06 12.69 -28.24
CA LYS A 213 8.48 11.55 -28.98
C LYS A 213 7.02 11.32 -28.61
N LYS A 214 6.65 11.50 -27.34
CA LYS A 214 5.26 11.39 -26.88
C LYS A 214 4.39 12.51 -27.43
N LYS A 215 4.83 13.78 -27.31
CA LYS A 215 4.13 14.95 -27.88
C LYS A 215 3.91 14.80 -29.39
N ARG A 216 4.92 14.36 -30.14
CA ARG A 216 4.81 14.09 -31.60
C ARG A 216 3.80 12.98 -31.91
N LYS A 217 3.75 11.92 -31.09
CA LYS A 217 2.80 10.80 -31.26
C LYS A 217 1.37 11.27 -31.00
N ASP A 218 1.14 11.99 -29.91
CA ASP A 218 -0.20 12.46 -29.53
C ASP A 218 -0.78 13.37 -30.62
N ILE A 219 0.00 14.30 -31.18
CA ILE A 219 -0.43 15.17 -32.30
C ILE A 219 -0.82 14.34 -33.55
N THR A 220 -0.11 13.25 -33.81
CA THR A 220 -0.37 12.38 -34.96
C THR A 220 -1.68 11.59 -34.78
N ASP A 221 -1.92 11.08 -33.57
CA ASP A 221 -3.14 10.34 -33.23
C ASP A 221 -4.38 11.26 -33.30
N THR A 222 -4.30 12.52 -32.84
CA THR A 222 -5.41 13.50 -32.95
C THR A 222 -5.74 13.87 -34.40
N ARG A 223 -4.73 14.00 -35.28
CA ARG A 223 -4.96 14.27 -36.71
C ARG A 223 -5.57 13.09 -37.45
N SER A 224 -5.25 11.86 -37.07
CA SER A 224 -5.84 10.66 -37.68
C SER A 224 -7.30 10.40 -37.27
N GLY A 225 -7.75 10.99 -36.15
CA GLY A 225 -9.14 10.93 -35.70
C GLY A 225 -10.08 11.97 -36.31
N SER A 226 -9.55 13.03 -36.95
CA SER A 226 -10.34 14.17 -37.40
C SER A 226 -10.61 14.22 -38.92
N THR A 227 -10.08 13.29 -39.72
CA THR A 227 -10.23 13.31 -41.19
C THR A 227 -11.27 12.30 -41.68
N ASN A 228 -12.50 12.37 -41.15
CA ASN A 228 -13.64 11.68 -41.76
C ASN A 228 -14.99 12.38 -41.53
N GLN A 229 -15.00 13.71 -41.61
CA GLN A 229 -16.21 14.46 -41.95
C GLN A 229 -16.10 14.90 -43.41
N GLY A 230 -17.11 14.51 -44.19
CA GLY A 230 -17.09 14.56 -45.65
C GLY A 230 -17.01 15.97 -46.21
N ASN A 231 -16.11 16.14 -47.18
CA ASN A 231 -16.19 17.24 -48.11
C ASN A 231 -16.89 16.73 -49.38
N ARG A 232 -18.22 16.91 -49.43
CA ARG A 232 -18.96 16.97 -50.70
C ARG A 232 -19.10 18.44 -51.02
N ASP A 233 -18.30 18.93 -51.96
CA ASP A 233 -18.72 20.07 -52.76
C ASP A 233 -18.26 19.91 -54.21
N SER A 234 -19.15 20.29 -55.11
CA SER A 234 -19.06 20.11 -56.55
C SER A 234 -18.55 21.39 -57.20
N GLY A 235 -17.65 21.31 -58.17
CA GLY A 235 -17.25 22.47 -58.96
C GLY A 235 -16.24 22.14 -60.04
N ASN A 236 -16.69 22.25 -61.29
CA ASN A 236 -15.91 22.13 -62.53
C ASN A 236 -14.67 23.04 -62.56
N ASN A 237 -13.55 22.56 -63.12
CA ASN A 237 -12.96 23.12 -64.34
C ASN A 237 -11.79 22.29 -64.88
N GLU A 238 -11.66 22.34 -66.21
CA GLU A 238 -10.61 21.80 -67.08
C GLU A 238 -9.23 22.41 -66.76
N ASP A 239 -8.13 21.64 -66.82
CA ASP A 239 -7.21 21.60 -67.98
C ASP A 239 -5.83 20.96 -67.65
N ASN A 240 -5.37 20.12 -68.60
CA ASN A 240 -4.01 19.79 -69.03
C ASN A 240 -2.81 19.44 -68.09
N ASN A 241 -2.23 18.28 -68.43
CA ASN A 241 -0.81 17.94 -68.64
C ASN A 241 0.07 17.23 -67.58
N ALA A 242 0.84 16.29 -68.13
CA ALA A 242 2.12 15.69 -67.72
C ALA A 242 2.12 14.34 -66.96
N ALA A 243 2.60 13.35 -67.72
CA ALA A 243 2.84 11.95 -67.46
C ALA A 243 4.00 11.64 -66.47
N GLU A 244 3.84 10.47 -65.83
CA GLU A 244 4.85 9.39 -65.70
C GLU A 244 6.02 9.47 -64.69
N GLY A 245 6.14 8.37 -63.91
CA GLY A 245 7.33 7.95 -63.15
C GLY A 245 7.21 8.13 -61.63
N GLY A 246 7.37 7.14 -60.75
CA GLY A 246 7.80 5.77 -60.93
C GLY A 246 7.50 4.92 -59.68
N ILE A 247 7.34 3.63 -59.92
CA ILE A 247 7.12 2.56 -58.96
C ILE A 247 8.46 2.05 -58.40
N ARG A 248 8.39 1.48 -57.18
CA ARG A 248 9.35 0.64 -56.41
C ARG A 248 10.22 1.44 -55.40
N ARG A 249 10.36 1.07 -54.12
CA ARG A 249 10.58 -0.28 -53.56
C ARG A 249 10.22 -0.37 -52.06
N ARG A 250 9.74 -1.56 -51.70
CA ARG A 250 10.11 -2.41 -50.55
C ARG A 250 10.36 -1.76 -49.19
N GLY A 251 9.61 -2.26 -48.20
CA GLY A 251 10.09 -2.29 -46.83
C GLY A 251 8.99 -2.61 -45.84
N SER A 252 8.60 -3.89 -45.75
CA SER A 252 7.90 -4.44 -44.59
C SER A 252 8.80 -4.25 -43.36
N LEU A 253 8.72 -3.09 -42.73
CA LEU A 253 9.21 -2.89 -41.38
C LEU A 253 8.06 -3.30 -40.48
N ARG A 254 8.17 -4.50 -39.90
CA ARG A 254 7.26 -5.06 -38.89
C ARG A 254 6.91 -3.96 -37.88
N GLN A 255 5.78 -3.29 -38.08
CA GLN A 255 5.14 -2.52 -37.03
C GLN A 255 4.94 -3.50 -35.88
N ARG A 256 5.51 -3.19 -34.71
CA ARG A 256 5.09 -3.85 -33.47
C ARG A 256 3.55 -3.83 -33.50
N PRO A 257 2.87 -4.95 -33.18
CA PRO A 257 1.41 -4.94 -33.07
C PRO A 257 1.02 -3.75 -32.20
N THR A 258 0.14 -2.88 -32.70
CA THR A 258 -0.27 -1.63 -32.05
C THR A 258 -0.69 -1.84 -30.59
N GLN A 259 -1.23 -3.02 -30.27
CA GLN A 259 -1.48 -3.51 -28.91
C GLN A 259 -0.24 -3.45 -28.00
N LYS A 260 0.92 -4.00 -28.41
CA LYS A 260 2.15 -3.98 -27.60
C LYS A 260 2.74 -2.57 -27.41
N LYS A 261 2.32 -1.57 -28.18
CA LYS A 261 2.85 -0.20 -28.15
C LYS A 261 2.03 0.73 -27.23
N ASN A 262 0.76 0.42 -27.00
CA ASN A 262 -0.09 1.12 -26.03
C ASN A 262 0.09 0.55 -24.61
N ASP A 263 0.55 -0.70 -24.50
CA ASP A 263 0.90 -1.37 -23.26
C ASP A 263 2.03 -0.67 -22.48
N ASP A 264 3.06 -0.17 -23.19
CA ASP A 264 4.17 0.58 -22.58
C ASP A 264 3.66 1.89 -21.96
N VAL A 265 2.69 2.57 -22.60
CA VAL A 265 2.09 3.83 -22.12
C VAL A 265 1.24 3.62 -20.85
N GLU A 266 0.54 2.48 -20.74
CA GLU A 266 -0.23 2.09 -19.55
C GLU A 266 0.62 1.55 -18.39
N VAL A 267 1.95 1.44 -18.53
CA VAL A 267 2.88 1.19 -17.42
C VAL A 267 3.90 2.32 -17.20
N GLU A 268 4.25 3.07 -18.24
CA GLU A 268 5.06 4.30 -18.13
C GLU A 268 4.21 5.46 -17.60
N GLY A 269 2.94 5.59 -18.01
CA GLY A 269 2.05 6.65 -17.53
C GLY A 269 1.53 7.49 -18.69
N GLN A 270 0.21 7.53 -18.84
CA GLN A 270 -0.42 8.69 -19.46
C GLN A 270 -0.34 9.82 -18.44
N SER A 271 0.14 10.99 -18.88
CA SER A 271 -0.07 12.20 -18.08
C SER A 271 -1.57 12.43 -18.13
N LEU A 272 -2.22 12.50 -16.97
CA LEU A 272 -3.63 12.84 -16.93
C LEU A 272 -3.73 14.31 -17.30
N LEU A 273 -4.12 14.60 -18.54
CA LEU A 273 -4.64 15.91 -18.92
C LEU A 273 -6.06 16.01 -18.34
N LEU A 274 -6.14 16.23 -17.03
CA LEU A 274 -7.36 16.69 -16.39
C LEU A 274 -7.25 18.22 -16.32
N VAL A 275 -7.94 18.88 -17.24
CA VAL A 275 -8.13 20.34 -17.32
C VAL A 275 -6.81 21.10 -17.59
N GLU A 276 -6.92 22.29 -18.17
CA GLU A 276 -5.83 23.21 -18.48
C GLU A 276 -5.09 23.63 -17.20
N GLU A 277 -4.25 22.75 -16.64
CA GLU A 277 -3.45 23.03 -15.45
C GLU A 277 -1.97 22.85 -15.79
N GLU A 278 -1.23 23.95 -15.66
CA GLU A 278 0.22 24.11 -15.65
C GLU A 278 1.00 22.91 -16.20
N GLU A 279 1.63 23.10 -17.38
CA GLU A 279 2.81 22.32 -17.73
C GLU A 279 3.67 22.24 -16.46
N ILE A 280 3.81 21.04 -15.89
CA ILE A 280 4.76 20.81 -14.81
C ILE A 280 6.07 21.29 -15.39
N SER A 281 6.49 22.48 -14.96
CA SER A 281 7.67 23.14 -15.47
C SER A 281 8.86 22.32 -14.98
N ASP A 282 9.19 21.30 -15.76
CA ASP A 282 10.47 20.59 -15.70
C ASP A 282 11.56 21.49 -16.30
N GLU A 283 11.56 22.79 -15.95
CA GLU A 283 12.60 23.74 -16.37
C GLU A 283 13.90 23.51 -15.60
N GLN A 284 13.81 23.04 -14.36
CA GLN A 284 14.97 22.83 -13.51
C GLN A 284 15.49 21.39 -13.58
N LYS A 285 16.71 21.25 -14.09
CA LYS A 285 17.46 19.98 -14.12
C LYS A 285 17.67 19.49 -12.67
N PRO A 286 17.43 18.20 -12.36
CA PRO A 286 17.66 17.66 -11.03
C PRO A 286 19.15 17.70 -10.67
N LEU A 287 19.48 17.68 -9.38
CA LEU A 287 20.88 17.66 -8.91
C LEU A 287 21.49 16.26 -8.98
N TYR A 288 20.68 15.23 -8.71
CA TYR A 288 21.10 13.84 -8.75
C TYR A 288 20.09 13.02 -9.57
N ALA A 289 20.60 12.04 -10.30
CA ALA A 289 19.81 11.06 -11.02
C ALA A 289 20.33 9.65 -10.71
N GLY A 290 19.46 8.65 -10.76
CA GLY A 290 19.86 7.29 -10.47
C GLY A 290 18.87 6.25 -10.93
N HIS A 291 19.22 4.99 -10.72
CA HIS A 291 18.32 3.87 -10.95
C HIS A 291 18.37 2.88 -9.78
N VAL A 292 17.25 2.20 -9.55
CA VAL A 292 17.08 1.24 -8.46
C VAL A 292 17.74 -0.09 -8.84
N VAL A 293 18.74 -0.50 -8.06
CA VAL A 293 19.48 -1.76 -8.25
C VAL A 293 18.96 -2.88 -7.34
N ALA A 294 18.33 -2.55 -6.21
CA ALA A 294 17.68 -3.50 -5.32
C ALA A 294 16.61 -2.83 -4.45
N VAL A 295 15.61 -3.60 -4.02
CA VAL A 295 14.73 -3.23 -2.91
C VAL A 295 15.32 -3.86 -1.65
N ILE A 296 15.72 -3.03 -0.69
CA ILE A 296 16.31 -3.44 0.59
C ILE A 296 15.19 -3.93 1.50
N GLU A 297 14.16 -3.10 1.68
CA GLU A 297 12.99 -3.42 2.49
C GLU A 297 11.72 -3.03 1.74
N ARG A 298 10.78 -3.97 1.71
CA ARG A 298 9.43 -3.75 1.17
C ARG A 298 8.44 -3.68 2.30
N VAL A 299 7.53 -2.72 2.23
CA VAL A 299 6.43 -2.59 3.19
C VAL A 299 5.61 -3.87 3.19
N ALA A 300 5.56 -4.55 4.34
CA ALA A 300 4.87 -5.83 4.48
C ALA A 300 3.36 -5.66 4.41
N GLY A 301 2.68 -6.62 3.78
CA GLY A 301 1.21 -6.67 3.79
C GLY A 301 0.50 -5.58 3.00
N GLN A 302 1.17 -4.96 2.02
CA GLN A 302 0.55 -3.92 1.19
C GLN A 302 -0.75 -4.41 0.52
N MET A 303 -1.82 -3.67 0.76
CA MET A 303 -3.13 -3.89 0.16
C MET A 303 -3.51 -2.70 -0.72
N PHE A 304 -4.21 -3.00 -1.81
CA PHE A 304 -4.65 -1.99 -2.77
C PHE A 304 -6.15 -2.17 -2.99
N SER A 305 -6.89 -1.07 -2.88
CA SER A 305 -8.27 -0.94 -3.33
C SER A 305 -8.30 -0.67 -4.82
N GLY A 306 -9.35 -1.13 -5.51
CA GLY A 306 -9.46 -0.96 -6.95
C GLY A 306 -10.61 -1.72 -7.58
N THR A 307 -10.67 -1.73 -8.90
CA THR A 307 -11.70 -2.42 -9.67
C THR A 307 -11.14 -3.60 -10.45
N LEU A 308 -11.99 -4.58 -10.77
CA LEU A 308 -11.63 -5.71 -11.61
C LEU A 308 -12.14 -5.50 -13.05
N GLY A 309 -11.29 -5.81 -14.03
CA GLY A 309 -11.61 -5.81 -15.45
C GLY A 309 -11.28 -7.16 -16.09
N LEU A 310 -12.13 -7.61 -17.00
CA LEU A 310 -11.90 -8.85 -17.75
C LEU A 310 -10.73 -8.71 -18.72
N LEU A 311 -10.68 -7.58 -19.42
CA LEU A 311 -9.62 -7.23 -20.36
C LEU A 311 -8.77 -6.09 -19.79
N ARG A 312 -7.56 -5.96 -20.32
CA ARG A 312 -6.75 -4.78 -20.06
C ARG A 312 -7.51 -3.54 -20.58
N PRO A 313 -7.50 -2.40 -19.86
CA PRO A 313 -8.21 -1.19 -20.29
C PRO A 313 -7.95 -0.79 -21.75
N SER A 314 -6.69 -0.75 -22.19
CA SER A 314 -6.31 -0.50 -23.59
C SER A 314 -6.85 -1.53 -24.59
N SER A 315 -6.91 -2.80 -24.21
CA SER A 315 -7.47 -3.87 -25.05
C SER A 315 -8.99 -3.78 -25.15
N GLN A 316 -9.66 -3.40 -24.06
CA GLN A 316 -11.10 -3.15 -24.02
C GLN A 316 -11.46 -1.96 -24.92
N ALA A 317 -10.80 -0.81 -24.74
CA ALA A 317 -11.02 0.37 -25.57
C ALA A 317 -10.78 0.11 -27.06
N THR A 318 -9.76 -0.69 -27.39
CA THR A 318 -9.48 -1.09 -28.79
C THR A 318 -10.58 -1.99 -29.36
N LYS A 319 -11.09 -2.94 -28.56
CA LYS A 319 -12.18 -3.85 -28.97
C LYS A 319 -13.48 -3.07 -29.16
N GLU A 320 -13.85 -2.20 -28.22
CA GLU A 320 -15.03 -1.34 -28.30
C GLU A 320 -14.97 -0.40 -29.50
N LYS A 321 -13.80 0.22 -29.79
CA LYS A 321 -13.61 1.04 -30.99
C LYS A 321 -13.81 0.24 -32.28
N GLN A 322 -13.25 -0.96 -32.37
CA GLN A 322 -13.42 -1.83 -33.54
C GLN A 322 -14.87 -2.31 -33.72
N GLU A 323 -15.56 -2.57 -32.61
CA GLU A 323 -16.96 -2.97 -32.59
C GLU A 323 -17.88 -1.80 -32.99
N ALA A 324 -17.62 -0.59 -32.48
CA ALA A 324 -18.33 0.62 -32.89
C ALA A 324 -18.11 0.96 -34.37
N GLU A 325 -16.88 0.83 -34.89
CA GLU A 325 -16.57 1.04 -36.30
C GLU A 325 -17.25 -0.01 -37.19
N ARG A 326 -17.31 -1.28 -36.74
CA ARG A 326 -18.04 -2.34 -37.45
C ARG A 326 -19.55 -2.10 -37.41
N ALA A 327 -20.10 -1.70 -36.26
CA ALA A 327 -21.52 -1.35 -36.14
C ALA A 327 -21.91 -0.17 -37.04
N ALA A 328 -21.02 0.83 -37.18
CA ALA A 328 -21.21 1.96 -38.09
C ALA A 328 -21.11 1.58 -39.58
N ARG A 329 -20.31 0.55 -39.93
CA ARG A 329 -20.17 0.04 -41.31
C ARG A 329 -21.26 -0.93 -41.73
N ASP A 330 -21.70 -1.82 -40.85
CA ASP A 330 -22.51 -2.99 -41.23
C ASP A 330 -24.04 -2.74 -41.15
N GLY A 331 -24.50 -1.55 -40.74
CA GLY A 331 -25.89 -1.13 -40.93
C GLY A 331 -26.96 -2.13 -40.48
N GLY A 332 -26.68 -2.95 -39.45
CA GLY A 332 -27.62 -3.93 -38.92
C GLY A 332 -27.65 -5.32 -39.58
N ASN A 333 -26.77 -5.65 -40.53
CA ASN A 333 -26.76 -7.00 -41.12
C ASN A 333 -25.83 -7.97 -40.37
N ASN A 334 -26.37 -8.57 -39.30
CA ASN A 334 -25.65 -9.46 -38.41
C ASN A 334 -25.51 -10.87 -39.03
N ARG A 335 -24.52 -11.10 -39.91
CA ARG A 335 -24.11 -12.47 -40.26
C ARG A 335 -23.37 -13.07 -39.06
N HIS A 336 -24.06 -13.97 -38.35
CA HIS A 336 -23.50 -14.82 -37.30
C HIS A 336 -22.17 -15.42 -37.75
N ASN A 337 -21.08 -14.92 -37.18
CA ASN A 337 -19.79 -15.55 -37.32
C ASN A 337 -19.66 -16.60 -36.23
N ASP A 338 -19.27 -17.78 -36.66
CA ASP A 338 -19.29 -19.02 -35.92
C ASP A 338 -18.53 -18.94 -34.60
N SER A 339 -19.08 -19.65 -33.62
CA SER A 339 -18.66 -19.72 -32.23
C SER A 339 -17.21 -20.22 -32.07
N ARG A 340 -16.23 -19.32 -32.18
CA ARG A 340 -14.96 -19.52 -31.47
C ARG A 340 -15.31 -19.49 -29.98
N GLN A 341 -15.39 -20.67 -29.35
CA GLN A 341 -15.37 -20.80 -27.90
C GLN A 341 -14.23 -19.90 -27.39
N GLN A 342 -14.59 -18.74 -26.84
CA GLN A 342 -13.63 -17.87 -26.21
C GLN A 342 -13.17 -18.63 -24.98
N GLU A 343 -11.96 -19.22 -25.06
CA GLU A 343 -11.31 -19.81 -23.90
C GLU A 343 -11.37 -18.78 -22.77
N LYS A 344 -11.95 -19.19 -21.63
CA LYS A 344 -12.06 -18.33 -20.46
C LYS A 344 -10.67 -17.78 -20.15
N PRO A 345 -10.51 -16.44 -20.05
CA PRO A 345 -9.19 -15.86 -19.84
C PRO A 345 -8.62 -16.42 -18.53
N LYS A 346 -7.33 -16.77 -18.54
CA LYS A 346 -6.63 -17.32 -17.35
C LYS A 346 -6.33 -16.26 -16.29
N ILE A 347 -6.38 -14.99 -16.70
CA ILE A 347 -6.03 -13.82 -15.87
C ILE A 347 -7.10 -12.75 -16.08
N VAL A 348 -7.47 -12.09 -14.98
CA VAL A 348 -8.22 -10.83 -14.97
C VAL A 348 -7.32 -9.70 -14.47
N TRP A 349 -7.66 -8.46 -14.80
CA TRP A 349 -6.87 -7.28 -14.49
C TRP A 349 -7.46 -6.54 -13.31
N PHE A 350 -6.70 -6.39 -12.24
CA PHE A 350 -7.03 -5.50 -11.15
C PHE A 350 -6.42 -4.12 -11.42
N LYS A 351 -7.26 -3.09 -11.37
CA LYS A 351 -6.91 -1.69 -11.56
C LYS A 351 -6.95 -1.00 -10.20
N PRO A 352 -5.78 -0.74 -9.58
CA PRO A 352 -5.73 -0.01 -8.32
C PRO A 352 -6.31 1.40 -8.45
N THR A 353 -6.91 1.89 -7.37
CA THR A 353 -7.37 3.29 -7.25
C THR A 353 -6.17 4.24 -7.24
N ASP A 354 -5.09 3.86 -6.55
CA ASP A 354 -3.82 4.58 -6.58
C ASP A 354 -3.08 4.36 -7.91
N LYS A 355 -2.99 5.42 -8.71
CA LYS A 355 -2.37 5.40 -10.03
C LYS A 355 -0.84 5.22 -10.00
N ARG A 356 -0.21 5.39 -8.84
CA ARG A 356 1.22 5.08 -8.63
C ARG A 356 1.48 3.57 -8.78
N VAL A 357 0.48 2.75 -8.47
CA VAL A 357 0.55 1.29 -8.54
C VAL A 357 0.16 0.82 -9.96
N PRO A 358 0.94 -0.06 -10.60
CA PRO A 358 0.58 -0.59 -11.91
C PRO A 358 -0.61 -1.54 -11.82
N LEU A 359 -1.22 -1.86 -12.97
CA LEU A 359 -2.23 -2.92 -13.06
C LEU A 359 -1.66 -4.24 -12.52
N ILE A 360 -2.49 -4.99 -11.80
CA ILE A 360 -2.10 -6.25 -11.16
C ILE A 360 -2.82 -7.39 -11.89
N ALA A 361 -2.06 -8.40 -12.31
CA ALA A 361 -2.60 -9.62 -12.92
C ALA A 361 -3.09 -10.57 -11.82
N ILE A 362 -4.39 -10.89 -11.82
CA ILE A 362 -5.03 -11.80 -10.86
C ILE A 362 -5.47 -13.08 -11.59
N PRO A 363 -5.17 -14.29 -11.07
CA PRO A 363 -5.70 -15.52 -11.64
C PRO A 363 -7.23 -15.54 -11.61
N THR A 364 -7.86 -15.92 -12.71
CA THR A 364 -9.32 -15.92 -12.85
C THR A 364 -10.02 -16.81 -11.81
N GLU A 365 -9.34 -17.85 -11.31
CA GLU A 365 -9.83 -18.74 -10.24
C GLU A 365 -10.10 -18.02 -8.91
N GLN A 366 -9.49 -16.85 -8.70
CA GLN A 366 -9.68 -16.02 -7.50
C GLN A 366 -10.74 -14.93 -7.68
N ALA A 367 -11.17 -14.68 -8.91
CA ALA A 367 -12.28 -13.77 -9.17
C ALA A 367 -13.63 -14.47 -8.83
N PRO A 368 -14.71 -13.70 -8.64
CA PRO A 368 -16.06 -14.28 -8.52
C PRO A 368 -16.35 -15.25 -9.68
N ARG A 369 -17.00 -16.39 -9.41
CA ARG A 369 -17.18 -17.48 -10.39
C ARG A 369 -17.91 -17.05 -11.66
N ASP A 370 -18.83 -16.10 -11.51
CA ASP A 370 -19.65 -15.49 -12.54
C ASP A 370 -19.00 -14.24 -13.16
N PHE A 371 -17.84 -13.80 -12.67
CA PHE A 371 -17.18 -12.56 -13.13
C PHE A 371 -16.86 -12.59 -14.62
N VAL A 372 -16.41 -13.72 -15.17
CA VAL A 372 -16.08 -13.83 -16.61
C VAL A 372 -17.30 -13.60 -17.49
N GLU A 373 -18.48 -14.01 -17.03
CA GLU A 373 -19.72 -13.95 -17.78
C GLU A 373 -20.46 -12.62 -17.54
N LYS A 374 -20.38 -12.08 -16.33
CA LYS A 374 -21.10 -10.88 -15.87
C LYS A 374 -20.18 -9.73 -15.43
N HIS A 375 -19.03 -9.56 -16.06
CA HIS A 375 -18.02 -8.58 -15.63
C HIS A 375 -18.55 -7.14 -15.55
N GLN A 376 -19.59 -6.79 -16.32
CA GLN A 376 -20.22 -5.48 -16.30
C GLN A 376 -20.96 -5.19 -14.99
N ASP A 377 -21.56 -6.22 -14.36
CA ASP A 377 -22.28 -6.11 -13.08
C ASP A 377 -21.34 -5.85 -11.90
N TYR A 378 -20.03 -6.04 -12.10
CA TYR A 378 -18.98 -5.81 -11.12
C TYR A 378 -18.20 -4.51 -11.39
N ALA A 379 -18.55 -3.75 -12.44
CA ALA A 379 -17.83 -2.54 -12.83
C ALA A 379 -17.93 -1.42 -11.77
N ASP A 380 -19.02 -1.40 -11.00
CA ASP A 380 -19.27 -0.46 -9.90
C ASP A 380 -18.90 -1.04 -8.53
N ARG A 381 -18.08 -2.09 -8.48
CA ARG A 381 -17.64 -2.72 -7.23
C ARG A 381 -16.17 -2.51 -6.93
N ILE A 382 -15.88 -2.23 -5.66
CA ILE A 382 -14.52 -2.09 -5.13
C ILE A 382 -14.06 -3.43 -4.56
N PHE A 383 -12.84 -3.80 -4.94
CA PHE A 383 -12.14 -4.99 -4.51
C PHE A 383 -10.82 -4.62 -3.85
N VAL A 384 -10.29 -5.54 -3.04
CA VAL A 384 -8.96 -5.42 -2.43
C VAL A 384 -8.06 -6.52 -2.98
N ALA A 385 -6.86 -6.16 -3.41
CA ALA A 385 -5.85 -7.10 -3.88
C ALA A 385 -4.48 -6.78 -3.26
N CYS A 386 -3.61 -7.81 -3.19
CA CYS A 386 -2.21 -7.63 -2.79
C CYS A 386 -1.26 -8.17 -3.87
N ILE A 387 -0.08 -7.57 -3.99
CA ILE A 387 0.97 -8.04 -4.90
C ILE A 387 1.70 -9.23 -4.26
N LYS A 388 1.83 -10.35 -4.99
CA LYS A 388 2.61 -11.52 -4.55
C LYS A 388 3.99 -11.58 -5.15
N ARG A 389 4.11 -11.33 -6.47
CA ARG A 389 5.39 -11.40 -7.17
C ARG A 389 5.41 -10.48 -8.38
N TRP A 390 6.57 -9.92 -8.68
CA TRP A 390 6.81 -9.16 -9.90
C TRP A 390 8.04 -9.70 -10.64
N PRO A 391 7.85 -10.64 -11.59
CA PRO A 391 8.96 -11.20 -12.35
C PRO A 391 9.62 -10.19 -13.30
N ILE A 392 10.93 -10.33 -13.52
CA ILE A 392 11.72 -9.46 -14.42
C ILE A 392 11.24 -9.49 -15.88
N THR A 393 10.52 -10.54 -16.29
CA THR A 393 9.98 -10.72 -17.65
C THR A 393 8.56 -10.19 -17.80
N SER A 394 7.96 -9.63 -16.74
CA SER A 394 6.57 -9.21 -16.72
C SER A 394 6.47 -7.72 -16.45
N LEU A 395 5.74 -7.01 -17.32
CA LEU A 395 5.47 -5.59 -17.17
C LEU A 395 4.59 -5.27 -15.94
N HIS A 396 3.73 -6.23 -15.56
CA HIS A 396 2.78 -6.10 -14.46
C HIS A 396 3.08 -7.12 -13.34
N PRO A 397 2.87 -6.75 -12.07
CA PRO A 397 2.92 -7.70 -10.97
C PRO A 397 1.78 -8.73 -11.03
N PHE A 398 2.04 -9.91 -10.48
CA PHE A 398 1.02 -10.92 -10.19
C PHE A 398 0.59 -10.77 -8.73
N GLY A 399 -0.72 -10.70 -8.53
CA GLY A 399 -1.32 -10.54 -7.20
C GLY A 399 -2.33 -11.62 -6.88
N THR A 400 -2.97 -11.43 -5.73
CA THR A 400 -4.11 -12.23 -5.29
C THR A 400 -5.24 -11.31 -4.84
N LEU A 401 -6.47 -11.71 -5.15
CA LEU A 401 -7.66 -11.03 -4.65
C LEU A 401 -7.86 -11.41 -3.17
N VAL A 402 -8.09 -10.41 -2.31
CA VAL A 402 -8.27 -10.61 -0.87
C VAL A 402 -9.76 -10.64 -0.53
N GLU A 403 -10.48 -9.58 -0.88
CA GLU A 403 -11.91 -9.44 -0.57
C GLU A 403 -12.61 -8.51 -1.57
N GLN A 404 -13.95 -8.59 -1.58
CA GLN A 404 -14.83 -7.64 -2.24
C GLN A 404 -15.45 -6.75 -1.17
N LEU A 405 -15.26 -5.43 -1.26
CA LEU A 405 -15.78 -4.51 -0.25
C LEU A 405 -17.27 -4.22 -0.49
N GLY A 406 -17.63 -3.81 -1.70
CA GLY A 406 -19.01 -3.43 -2.00
C GLY A 406 -19.11 -2.48 -3.19
N ARG A 407 -20.21 -1.73 -3.26
CA ARG A 407 -20.50 -0.80 -4.36
C ARG A 407 -19.77 0.54 -4.17
N MET A 408 -19.23 1.06 -5.25
CA MET A 408 -18.59 2.38 -5.30
C MET A 408 -19.60 3.48 -4.93
N GLY A 409 -19.16 4.47 -4.17
CA GLY A 409 -19.99 5.58 -3.67
C GLY A 409 -20.71 5.28 -2.35
N GLU A 410 -20.72 4.05 -1.86
CA GLU A 410 -21.20 3.78 -0.49
C GLU A 410 -20.16 4.24 0.53
N LEU A 411 -20.57 5.11 1.47
CA LEU A 411 -19.65 5.71 2.45
C LEU A 411 -18.82 4.67 3.21
N LYS A 412 -19.44 3.56 3.63
CA LYS A 412 -18.74 2.48 4.35
C LYS A 412 -17.65 1.85 3.47
N VAL A 413 -17.99 1.54 2.23
CA VAL A 413 -17.09 0.89 1.25
C VAL A 413 -15.90 1.79 0.91
N GLU A 414 -16.15 3.08 0.69
CA GLU A 414 -15.08 4.06 0.41
C GLU A 414 -14.18 4.26 1.64
N THR A 415 -14.75 4.26 2.84
CA THR A 415 -13.99 4.34 4.10
C THR A 415 -13.09 3.11 4.26
N ASP A 416 -13.62 1.91 4.02
CA ASP A 416 -12.86 0.66 4.05
C ASP A 416 -11.76 0.66 2.98
N ALA A 417 -12.06 1.08 1.75
CA ALA A 417 -11.07 1.19 0.67
C ALA A 417 -9.90 2.11 1.04
N LEU A 418 -10.19 3.27 1.63
CA LEU A 418 -9.18 4.22 2.11
C LEU A 418 -8.29 3.61 3.19
N LEU A 419 -8.87 2.88 4.14
CA LEU A 419 -8.12 2.19 5.20
C LEU A 419 -7.19 1.13 4.60
N ARG A 420 -7.67 0.33 3.63
CA ARG A 420 -6.89 -0.71 2.96
C ARG A 420 -5.70 -0.15 2.19
N ASP A 421 -5.90 0.96 1.46
CA ASP A 421 -4.84 1.64 0.70
C ASP A 421 -3.72 2.20 1.61
N ASN A 422 -4.02 2.44 2.89
CA ASN A 422 -3.05 2.85 3.90
C ASN A 422 -2.58 1.66 4.77
N ASN A 423 -2.72 0.43 4.27
CA ASN A 423 -2.34 -0.82 4.93
C ASN A 423 -3.01 -1.08 6.28
N PHE A 424 -4.18 -0.48 6.51
CA PHE A 424 -4.97 -0.71 7.71
C PHE A 424 -5.95 -1.88 7.47
N SER A 425 -5.83 -2.94 8.28
CA SER A 425 -6.39 -4.26 7.93
C SER A 425 -7.74 -4.62 8.55
N SER A 426 -8.08 -4.11 9.72
CA SER A 426 -9.41 -4.34 10.29
C SER A 426 -9.52 -3.48 11.53
N ASP A 427 -10.66 -2.85 11.70
CA ASP A 427 -10.98 -2.20 12.96
C ASP A 427 -11.14 -3.24 14.06
N GLU A 428 -11.74 -4.38 13.71
CA GLU A 428 -12.03 -5.47 14.63
C GLU A 428 -10.75 -6.15 15.13
N PHE A 429 -10.75 -6.43 16.42
CA PHE A 429 -9.72 -7.22 17.08
C PHE A 429 -10.11 -8.69 17.02
N SER A 430 -9.13 -9.57 16.82
CA SER A 430 -9.40 -11.01 16.87
C SER A 430 -9.92 -11.46 18.24
N ASP A 431 -10.76 -12.50 18.27
CA ASP A 431 -11.27 -13.10 19.52
C ASP A 431 -10.15 -13.55 20.47
N ALA A 432 -8.98 -13.90 19.92
CA ALA A 432 -7.81 -14.24 20.73
C ALA A 432 -7.28 -13.02 21.48
N VAL A 433 -7.19 -11.85 20.82
CA VAL A 433 -6.77 -10.60 21.44
C VAL A 433 -7.80 -10.15 22.48
N LEU A 434 -9.09 -10.16 22.15
CA LEU A 434 -10.16 -9.75 23.08
C LEU A 434 -10.18 -10.59 24.36
N ARG A 435 -10.06 -11.93 24.23
CA ARG A 435 -10.02 -12.83 25.39
C ARG A 435 -8.74 -12.68 26.22
N SER A 436 -7.63 -12.31 25.60
CA SER A 436 -6.35 -12.15 26.31
C SER A 436 -6.29 -10.98 27.28
N VAL A 437 -7.21 -10.01 27.17
CA VAL A 437 -7.24 -8.84 28.06
C VAL A 437 -7.53 -9.27 29.50
N GLY A 438 -8.53 -10.12 29.74
CA GLY A 438 -8.78 -10.71 31.07
C GLY A 438 -9.10 -9.71 32.20
N LEU A 439 -9.69 -8.54 31.90
CA LEU A 439 -9.96 -7.45 32.86
C LEU A 439 -11.45 -7.17 33.06
N GLN A 440 -12.31 -8.20 33.02
CA GLN A 440 -13.76 -8.03 33.06
C GLN A 440 -14.23 -7.26 34.30
N ASP A 441 -13.69 -7.59 35.47
CA ASP A 441 -14.08 -7.04 36.78
C ASP A 441 -12.98 -6.18 37.43
N TRP A 442 -12.09 -5.61 36.62
CA TRP A 442 -10.96 -4.84 37.11
C TRP A 442 -11.37 -3.55 37.83
N SER A 443 -10.70 -3.26 38.95
CA SER A 443 -10.82 -2.00 39.68
C SER A 443 -9.58 -1.79 40.54
N VAL A 444 -9.21 -0.54 40.81
CA VAL A 444 -8.06 -0.19 41.67
C VAL A 444 -8.13 -0.86 43.05
N ALA A 445 -9.33 -1.02 43.63
CA ALA A 445 -9.53 -1.68 44.92
C ALA A 445 -9.24 -3.19 44.94
N LYS A 446 -9.07 -3.82 43.77
CA LYS A 446 -8.75 -5.26 43.65
C LYS A 446 -7.28 -5.51 43.32
N GLU A 447 -6.48 -4.45 43.20
CA GLU A 447 -5.06 -4.53 42.92
C GLU A 447 -4.24 -4.83 44.19
N GLU A 448 -3.03 -5.34 43.99
CA GLU A 448 -2.12 -5.66 45.09
C GLU A 448 -1.72 -4.40 45.88
N GLU A 449 -1.71 -4.49 47.20
CA GLU A 449 -1.37 -3.36 48.08
C GLU A 449 0.03 -2.81 47.79
N SER A 450 0.97 -3.66 47.39
CA SER A 450 2.32 -3.24 46.99
C SER A 450 2.33 -2.35 45.74
N GLU A 451 1.43 -2.60 44.78
CA GLU A 451 1.28 -1.76 43.58
C GLU A 451 0.66 -0.40 43.92
N LEU A 452 -0.29 -0.37 44.86
CA LEU A 452 -0.89 0.87 45.35
C LEU A 452 0.15 1.69 46.12
N ALA A 453 0.93 1.08 47.01
CA ALA A 453 1.95 1.74 47.81
C ALA A 453 3.12 2.29 46.98
N ALA A 454 3.44 1.66 45.84
CA ALA A 454 4.48 2.13 44.93
C ALA A 454 4.05 3.35 44.09
N ARG A 455 2.76 3.69 44.07
CA ARG A 455 2.19 4.78 43.28
C ARG A 455 1.92 6.00 44.15
N ARG A 456 2.20 7.19 43.60
CA ARG A 456 1.84 8.44 44.26
C ARG A 456 0.34 8.69 44.16
N ASP A 457 -0.30 9.00 45.28
CA ASP A 457 -1.74 9.20 45.34
C ASP A 457 -2.12 10.67 45.08
N TYR A 458 -2.93 10.90 44.04
CA TYR A 458 -3.51 12.20 43.68
C TYR A 458 -5.04 12.16 43.67
N ARG A 459 -5.68 11.12 44.24
CA ARG A 459 -7.14 10.99 44.26
C ARG A 459 -7.86 12.13 45.00
N ASN A 460 -7.15 12.81 45.91
CA ASN A 460 -7.67 13.96 46.66
C ASN A 460 -7.46 15.30 45.95
N GLU A 461 -6.68 15.33 44.86
CA GLU A 461 -6.47 16.55 44.09
C GLU A 461 -7.57 16.72 43.04
N LYS A 462 -7.86 17.98 42.69
CA LYS A 462 -8.86 18.31 41.65
C LYS A 462 -8.28 18.08 40.26
N VAL A 463 -8.33 16.84 39.82
CA VAL A 463 -7.89 16.40 38.50
C VAL A 463 -9.06 16.47 37.52
N PHE A 464 -8.88 16.99 36.31
CA PHE A 464 -9.91 17.03 35.27
C PHE A 464 -9.32 16.69 33.90
N THR A 465 -10.14 16.17 33.00
CA THR A 465 -9.74 15.88 31.62
C THR A 465 -10.18 16.99 30.67
N VAL A 466 -9.38 17.24 29.63
CA VAL A 466 -9.74 18.18 28.56
C VAL A 466 -10.13 17.40 27.32
N ASP A 467 -11.32 17.69 26.82
CA ASP A 467 -11.85 17.10 25.60
C ASP A 467 -11.67 18.03 24.41
N PHE A 468 -10.82 17.58 23.49
CA PHE A 468 -10.46 18.37 22.33
C PHE A 468 -11.41 18.22 21.15
N ASN A 469 -12.36 17.26 21.13
CA ASN A 469 -13.40 17.13 20.07
C ASN A 469 -14.35 15.91 20.24
N GLY A 470 -14.67 15.49 21.46
CA GLY A 470 -15.56 14.34 21.70
C GLY A 470 -14.93 12.99 21.37
N SER A 471 -13.60 12.90 21.32
CA SER A 471 -12.94 11.64 20.99
C SER A 471 -13.16 10.62 22.12
N ALA A 472 -13.41 9.37 21.73
CA ALA A 472 -13.53 8.24 22.66
C ALA A 472 -12.15 7.78 23.20
N GLU A 473 -11.13 8.61 23.08
CA GLU A 473 -9.74 8.25 23.35
C GLU A 473 -9.39 8.31 24.83
N LEU A 474 -8.20 7.77 25.10
CA LEU A 474 -7.45 7.90 26.34
C LEU A 474 -7.14 9.38 26.59
N GLY A 475 -8.03 10.07 27.30
CA GLY A 475 -7.81 11.45 27.70
C GLY A 475 -6.65 11.55 28.68
N ASN A 476 -5.84 12.60 28.53
CA ASN A 476 -4.92 13.02 29.59
C ASN A 476 -5.69 13.87 30.60
N ALA A 477 -5.30 13.79 31.86
CA ALA A 477 -5.87 14.61 32.92
C ALA A 477 -4.85 15.61 33.44
N ILE A 478 -5.34 16.74 33.95
CA ILE A 478 -4.55 17.85 34.45
C ILE A 478 -5.06 18.19 35.84
N HIS A 479 -4.16 18.52 36.76
CA HIS A 479 -4.50 19.29 37.95
C HIS A 479 -3.62 20.55 38.03
N VAL A 480 -4.16 21.56 38.70
CA VAL A 480 -3.48 22.82 38.96
C VAL A 480 -3.71 23.19 40.41
N LYS A 481 -2.64 23.48 41.13
CA LYS A 481 -2.68 23.81 42.56
C LYS A 481 -1.72 24.93 42.88
N SER A 482 -2.24 26.01 43.47
CA SER A 482 -1.39 27.06 44.03
C SER A 482 -0.74 26.58 45.31
N ARG A 483 0.58 26.70 45.42
CA ARG A 483 1.36 26.27 46.58
C ARG A 483 1.55 27.43 47.57
N PRO A 484 1.80 27.13 48.87
CA PRO A 484 2.07 28.16 49.88
C PRO A 484 3.34 28.98 49.61
N ASP A 485 4.28 28.43 48.85
CA ASP A 485 5.54 29.06 48.44
C ASP A 485 5.36 30.08 47.29
N GLY A 486 4.12 30.29 46.82
CA GLY A 486 3.78 31.18 45.72
C GLY A 486 3.99 30.57 44.32
N LYS A 487 4.47 29.33 44.21
CA LYS A 487 4.58 28.61 42.94
C LYS A 487 3.24 27.96 42.57
N ILE A 488 3.13 27.58 41.30
CA ILE A 488 1.96 26.87 40.76
C ILE A 488 2.38 25.44 40.43
N GLU A 489 1.82 24.47 41.16
CA GLU A 489 1.99 23.06 40.85
C GLU A 489 1.05 22.68 39.70
N VAL A 490 1.61 22.13 38.64
CA VAL A 490 0.87 21.61 37.49
C VAL A 490 1.21 20.12 37.36
N GLY A 491 0.18 19.28 37.38
CA GLY A 491 0.33 17.85 37.12
C GLY A 491 -0.33 17.44 35.82
N ILE A 492 0.42 16.74 34.98
CA ILE A 492 -0.06 16.12 33.75
C ILE A 492 -0.08 14.61 33.99
N HIS A 493 -1.26 14.01 33.90
CA HIS A 493 -1.50 12.60 34.16
C HIS A 493 -1.90 11.88 32.87
N VAL A 494 -1.07 10.93 32.44
CA VAL A 494 -1.30 10.11 31.25
C VAL A 494 -1.72 8.70 31.68
N PRO A 495 -2.70 8.05 31.03
CA PRO A 495 -3.08 6.68 31.34
C PRO A 495 -1.91 5.70 31.37
N ASP A 496 -1.80 4.88 32.42
CA ASP A 496 -0.73 3.89 32.58
C ASP A 496 -1.03 2.61 31.79
N VAL A 497 -0.96 2.71 30.46
CA VAL A 497 -1.16 1.56 29.55
C VAL A 497 -0.14 0.45 29.82
N THR A 498 1.07 0.80 30.28
CA THR A 498 2.18 -0.15 30.52
C THR A 498 1.90 -1.11 31.68
N HIS A 499 1.01 -0.73 32.60
CA HIS A 499 0.55 -1.65 33.64
C HIS A 499 -0.28 -2.80 33.03
N PHE A 500 -1.13 -2.54 32.04
CA PHE A 500 -2.04 -3.53 31.46
C PHE A 500 -1.47 -4.26 30.24
N VAL A 501 -0.71 -3.58 29.39
CA VAL A 501 -0.15 -4.14 28.17
C VAL A 501 1.31 -4.53 28.41
N LYS A 502 1.56 -5.83 28.57
CA LYS A 502 2.92 -6.35 28.78
C LYS A 502 3.65 -6.56 27.45
N PRO A 503 4.99 -6.37 27.41
CA PRO A 503 5.78 -6.64 26.21
C PRO A 503 5.56 -8.05 25.67
N ASN A 504 5.47 -8.19 24.35
CA ASN A 504 5.24 -9.44 23.62
C ASN A 504 3.87 -10.12 23.86
N SER A 505 2.94 -9.48 24.59
CA SER A 505 1.56 -9.96 24.71
C SER A 505 0.81 -9.91 23.36
N LEU A 506 -0.34 -10.58 23.26
CA LEU A 506 -1.16 -10.52 22.04
C LEU A 506 -1.65 -9.10 21.75
N VAL A 507 -2.01 -8.35 22.79
CA VAL A 507 -2.40 -6.93 22.69
C VAL A 507 -1.23 -6.08 22.21
N ASP A 508 -0.03 -6.27 22.77
CA ASP A 508 1.18 -5.53 22.38
C ASP A 508 1.55 -5.77 20.90
N ARG A 509 1.50 -7.02 20.45
CA ARG A 509 1.77 -7.38 19.04
C ARG A 509 0.76 -6.76 18.08
N GLU A 510 -0.51 -6.73 18.47
CA GLU A 510 -1.57 -6.10 17.66
C GLU A 510 -1.43 -4.57 17.66
N ALA A 511 -1.15 -3.96 18.81
CA ALA A 511 -0.89 -2.52 18.92
C ALA A 511 0.33 -2.11 18.09
N LYS A 512 1.42 -2.88 18.15
CA LYS A 512 2.63 -2.66 17.32
C LYS A 512 2.33 -2.79 15.83
N LYS A 513 1.45 -3.70 15.43
CA LYS A 513 1.01 -3.85 14.04
C LYS A 513 0.16 -2.66 13.58
N ARG A 514 -0.71 -2.12 14.44
CA ARG A 514 -1.56 -0.96 14.14
C ARG A 514 -0.76 0.36 14.16
N GLY A 515 0.25 0.47 15.01
CA GLY A 515 1.14 1.63 15.14
C GLY A 515 0.48 2.83 15.84
N THR A 516 -0.71 3.24 15.40
CA THR A 516 -1.47 4.37 15.94
C THR A 516 -2.98 4.12 15.88
N SER A 517 -3.76 4.88 16.65
CA SER A 517 -5.20 5.05 16.38
C SER A 517 -5.38 5.90 15.11
N VAL A 518 -6.48 5.67 14.38
CA VAL A 518 -6.83 6.43 13.17
C VAL A 518 -8.20 7.06 13.37
N GLN A 519 -8.27 8.39 13.30
CA GLN A 519 -9.51 9.14 13.40
C GLN A 519 -9.94 9.65 12.01
N LEU A 520 -11.08 9.16 11.55
CA LEU A 520 -11.76 9.61 10.33
C LEU A 520 -13.00 10.42 10.72
N ILE A 521 -13.59 11.13 9.76
CA ILE A 521 -14.79 11.97 9.99
C ILE A 521 -15.95 11.15 10.56
N ASN A 522 -16.16 9.94 10.05
CA ASN A 522 -17.28 9.07 10.37
C ASN A 522 -16.89 7.84 11.21
N ARG A 523 -15.59 7.64 11.50
CA ARG A 523 -15.09 6.37 12.02
C ARG A 523 -13.82 6.53 12.84
N PHE A 524 -13.72 5.76 13.92
CA PHE A 524 -12.54 5.73 14.77
C PHE A 524 -11.99 4.30 14.83
N CYS A 525 -10.73 4.14 14.42
CA CYS A 525 -10.03 2.86 14.47
C CYS A 525 -9.13 2.83 15.71
N ALA A 526 -9.54 2.06 16.72
CA ALA A 526 -8.84 2.02 18.00
C ALA A 526 -7.48 1.30 17.89
N LEU A 527 -6.49 1.85 18.60
CA LEU A 527 -5.16 1.23 18.78
C LEU A 527 -5.23 0.01 19.71
N LEU A 528 -5.99 0.15 20.80
CA LEU A 528 -6.15 -0.86 21.85
C LEU A 528 -7.58 -1.44 21.83
N PRO A 529 -7.76 -2.68 22.34
CA PRO A 529 -9.08 -3.26 22.52
C PRO A 529 -10.03 -2.35 23.33
N PRO A 530 -11.34 -2.31 23.01
CA PRO A 530 -12.31 -1.42 23.66
C PRO A 530 -12.29 -1.48 25.20
N LYS A 531 -12.12 -2.69 25.75
CA LYS A 531 -12.03 -2.90 27.20
C LYS A 531 -10.87 -2.14 27.84
N LEU A 532 -9.72 -2.07 27.16
CA LEU A 532 -8.57 -1.30 27.62
C LEU A 532 -8.75 0.18 27.36
N SER A 533 -9.11 0.56 26.12
CA SER A 533 -9.16 1.97 25.72
C SER A 533 -10.26 2.76 26.43
N SER A 534 -11.46 2.19 26.54
CA SER A 534 -12.66 2.93 26.93
C SER A 534 -13.09 2.67 28.36
N GLU A 535 -12.77 1.50 28.92
CA GLU A 535 -13.20 1.14 30.28
C GLU A 535 -12.05 1.24 31.29
N VAL A 536 -10.91 0.60 31.03
CA VAL A 536 -9.82 0.47 32.03
C VAL A 536 -8.88 1.68 32.05
N CYS A 537 -8.41 2.13 30.89
CA CYS A 537 -7.40 3.18 30.81
C CYS A 537 -8.02 4.58 30.62
N SER A 538 -9.28 4.68 30.21
CA SER A 538 -9.95 5.97 30.07
C SER A 538 -10.09 6.67 31.43
N LEU A 539 -9.71 7.96 31.48
CA LEU A 539 -9.78 8.78 32.69
C LEU A 539 -11.18 9.39 32.85
N GLY A 540 -12.18 8.51 33.00
CA GLY A 540 -13.57 8.90 33.21
C GLY A 540 -13.81 9.64 34.54
N PRO A 541 -14.84 10.49 34.64
CA PRO A 541 -15.19 11.18 35.88
C PRO A 541 -15.56 10.18 36.98
N ASP A 542 -15.19 10.51 38.22
CA ASP A 542 -15.42 9.76 39.45
C ASP A 542 -14.83 8.34 39.48
N GLN A 543 -13.92 8.03 38.57
CA GLN A 543 -13.29 6.71 38.47
C GLN A 543 -11.81 6.78 38.87
N GLU A 544 -11.40 5.87 39.75
CA GLU A 544 -9.99 5.71 40.11
C GLU A 544 -9.23 5.04 38.97
N ARG A 545 -8.11 5.64 38.56
CA ARG A 545 -7.33 5.18 37.39
C ARG A 545 -5.84 5.28 37.65
N PHE A 546 -5.11 4.31 37.10
CA PHE A 546 -3.66 4.30 37.09
C PHE A 546 -3.12 5.21 36.00
N THR A 547 -2.16 6.05 36.38
CA THR A 547 -1.52 7.01 35.50
C THR A 547 -0.02 7.02 35.68
N THR A 548 0.68 7.47 34.64
CA THR A 548 2.05 7.97 34.73
C THR A 548 1.98 9.47 34.69
N SER A 549 2.56 10.13 35.68
CA SER A 549 2.39 11.56 35.90
C SER A 549 3.69 12.31 35.84
N VAL A 550 3.61 13.51 35.28
CA VAL A 550 4.66 14.53 35.31
C VAL A 550 4.10 15.69 36.10
N VAL A 551 4.68 15.96 37.27
CA VAL A 551 4.24 17.06 38.16
C VAL A 551 5.39 18.03 38.32
N PHE A 552 5.13 19.31 38.10
CA PHE A 552 6.15 20.34 38.18
C PHE A 552 5.64 21.65 38.76
N ASN A 553 6.53 22.38 39.44
CA ASN A 553 6.23 23.70 40.00
C ASN A 553 6.71 24.81 39.06
N VAL A 554 5.77 25.65 38.64
CA VAL A 554 6.01 26.79 37.77
C VAL A 554 6.11 28.07 38.61
N ASN A 555 7.13 28.88 38.35
CA ASN A 555 7.18 30.24 38.87
C ASN A 555 6.22 31.13 38.04
N PRO A 556 5.17 31.73 38.65
CA PRO A 556 4.16 32.48 37.92
C PRO A 556 4.69 33.77 37.25
N ASN A 557 5.80 34.33 37.73
CA ASN A 557 6.31 35.61 37.24
C ASN A 557 7.00 35.49 35.88
N ASN A 558 7.75 34.40 35.68
CA ASN A 558 8.58 34.19 34.49
C ASN A 558 8.23 32.90 33.73
N GLY A 559 7.36 32.04 34.28
CA GLY A 559 7.05 30.75 33.69
C GLY A 559 8.19 29.73 33.75
N SER A 560 9.22 29.92 34.59
CA SER A 560 10.33 28.97 34.69
C SER A 560 9.99 27.80 35.63
N VAL A 561 10.45 26.60 35.29
CA VAL A 561 10.49 25.43 36.18
C VAL A 561 11.94 25.21 36.58
N ALA A 562 12.24 25.25 37.89
CA ALA A 562 13.61 25.07 38.36
C ALA A 562 14.01 23.58 38.39
N GLU A 563 15.32 23.32 38.42
CA GLU A 563 15.81 21.96 38.64
C GLU A 563 15.39 21.48 40.04
N GLY A 564 14.87 20.25 40.12
CA GLY A 564 14.29 19.69 41.35
C GLY A 564 12.83 20.07 41.63
N ASP A 565 12.24 21.00 40.87
CA ASP A 565 10.80 21.32 40.95
C ASP A 565 9.92 20.38 40.11
N SER A 566 10.51 19.35 39.48
CA SER A 566 9.78 18.36 38.68
C SER A 566 9.89 16.95 39.27
N TRP A 567 8.81 16.18 39.11
CA TRP A 567 8.70 14.79 39.50
C TRP A 567 8.02 14.01 38.39
N VAL A 568 8.57 12.83 38.09
CA VAL A 568 8.00 11.89 37.13
C VAL A 568 7.86 10.53 37.79
N GLY A 569 6.68 9.92 37.71
CA GLY A 569 6.46 8.61 38.29
C GLY A 569 5.05 8.07 38.09
N LYS A 570 4.84 6.83 38.56
CA LYS A 570 3.53 6.18 38.56
C LYS A 570 2.64 6.73 39.67
N SER A 571 1.36 6.83 39.39
CA SER A 571 0.38 7.45 40.27
C SER A 571 -1.02 6.87 40.12
N ILE A 572 -1.90 7.30 41.02
CA ILE A 572 -3.34 7.02 41.02
C ILE A 572 -4.06 8.36 41.05
N ILE A 573 -5.03 8.54 40.17
CA ILE A 573 -5.90 9.73 40.15
C ILE A 573 -7.37 9.33 40.27
N LYS A 574 -8.21 10.29 40.63
CA LYS A 574 -9.66 10.23 40.45
C LYS A 574 -10.08 11.50 39.71
N SER A 575 -10.52 11.36 38.46
CA SER A 575 -10.96 12.53 37.69
C SER A 575 -12.23 13.12 38.32
N SER A 576 -12.22 14.40 38.60
CA SER A 576 -13.36 15.15 39.14
C SER A 576 -14.36 15.52 38.04
N GLY A 577 -13.95 15.51 36.77
CA GLY A 577 -14.83 15.81 35.64
C GLY A 577 -14.08 16.08 34.34
N LYS A 578 -14.84 16.54 33.35
CA LYS A 578 -14.43 16.71 31.97
C LYS A 578 -14.74 18.14 31.52
N LEU A 579 -13.80 18.77 30.83
CA LEU A 579 -13.91 20.13 30.32
C LEU A 579 -13.82 20.10 28.80
N SER A 580 -14.80 20.66 28.09
CA SER A 580 -14.73 20.80 26.64
C SER A 580 -14.01 22.09 26.23
N LEU A 581 -13.56 22.17 24.97
CA LEU A 581 -13.00 23.42 24.44
C LEU A 581 -13.98 24.60 24.55
N LYS A 582 -15.28 24.35 24.35
CA LYS A 582 -16.32 25.38 24.51
C LYS A 582 -16.40 25.91 25.94
N ASP A 583 -16.23 25.02 26.92
CA ASP A 583 -16.22 25.41 28.33
C ASP A 583 -14.98 26.25 28.66
N ILE A 584 -13.82 25.90 28.08
CA ILE A 584 -12.59 26.69 28.21
C ILE A 584 -12.80 28.08 27.61
N ASP A 585 -13.28 28.17 26.37
CA ASP A 585 -13.52 29.45 25.70
C ASP A 585 -14.51 30.31 26.49
N GLN A 586 -15.61 29.71 26.95
CA GLN A 586 -16.59 30.42 27.79
C GLN A 586 -15.99 30.92 29.10
N ALA A 587 -15.14 30.12 29.76
CA ALA A 587 -14.46 30.52 31.00
C ALA A 587 -13.47 31.67 30.78
N LEU A 588 -12.86 31.77 29.60
CA LEU A 588 -11.88 32.80 29.26
C LEU A 588 -12.54 34.10 28.76
N GLU A 589 -13.59 34.00 27.94
CA GLU A 589 -14.30 35.16 27.38
C GLU A 589 -15.31 35.76 28.36
N ASN A 590 -16.09 34.91 29.04
CA ASN A 590 -17.23 35.30 29.89
C ASN A 590 -17.07 34.73 31.31
N ALA A 591 -15.91 35.00 31.92
CA ALA A 591 -15.53 34.50 33.24
C ALA A 591 -16.57 34.71 34.35
N SER A 592 -17.34 35.81 34.31
CA SER A 592 -18.39 36.12 35.30
C SER A 592 -19.64 35.25 35.17
N GLU A 593 -19.90 34.70 33.99
CA GLU A 593 -21.08 33.88 33.70
C GLU A 593 -20.76 32.38 33.73
N PHE A 594 -19.48 32.01 33.65
CA PHE A 594 -19.06 30.62 33.68
C PHE A 594 -19.36 29.98 35.04
N LYS A 595 -20.21 28.95 35.01
CA LYS A 595 -20.52 28.10 36.16
C LYS A 595 -20.23 26.66 35.78
N ASN A 596 -19.15 26.12 36.32
CA ASN A 596 -18.83 24.70 36.24
C ASN A 596 -18.59 24.19 37.66
N GLU A 597 -19.29 23.12 38.03
CA GLU A 597 -19.24 22.53 39.38
C GLU A 597 -17.89 21.86 39.68
N VAL A 598 -17.16 21.46 38.63
CA VAL A 598 -15.94 20.67 38.73
C VAL A 598 -14.69 21.55 38.72
N VAL A 599 -14.55 22.41 37.71
CA VAL A 599 -13.33 23.20 37.47
C VAL A 599 -13.64 24.67 37.66
N PRO A 600 -13.04 25.35 38.65
CA PRO A 600 -13.27 26.78 38.84
C PRO A 600 -12.59 27.60 37.75
N VAL A 601 -13.18 28.74 37.38
CA VAL A 601 -12.65 29.68 36.36
C VAL A 601 -11.18 30.01 36.61
N ASN A 602 -10.82 30.27 37.87
CA ASN A 602 -9.45 30.64 38.25
C ASN A 602 -8.43 29.56 37.85
N THR A 603 -8.78 28.27 37.94
CA THR A 603 -7.89 27.18 37.49
C THR A 603 -7.63 27.24 35.99
N ILE A 604 -8.65 27.54 35.19
CA ILE A 604 -8.52 27.67 33.73
C ILE A 604 -7.67 28.88 33.36
N GLN A 605 -7.89 30.02 34.02
CA GLN A 605 -7.10 31.23 33.83
C GLN A 605 -5.62 31.05 34.22
N ILE A 606 -5.35 30.38 35.34
CA ILE A 606 -3.99 30.03 35.75
C ILE A 606 -3.32 29.15 34.68
N LEU A 607 -4.01 28.11 34.22
CA LEU A 607 -3.47 27.20 33.21
C LEU A 607 -3.16 27.94 31.90
N GLN A 608 -4.05 28.84 31.47
CA GLN A 608 -3.84 29.69 30.30
C GLN A 608 -2.61 30.60 30.48
N ALA A 609 -2.47 31.26 31.64
CA ALA A 609 -1.34 32.15 31.90
C ALA A 609 -0.01 31.40 31.87
N VAL A 610 0.06 30.21 32.48
CA VAL A 610 1.23 29.33 32.42
C VAL A 610 1.53 28.90 30.98
N ALA A 611 0.51 28.43 30.24
CA ALA A 611 0.67 28.01 28.86
C ALA A 611 1.13 29.14 27.93
N GLN A 612 0.67 30.37 28.17
CA GLN A 612 1.10 31.55 27.43
C GLN A 612 2.58 31.86 27.69
N LYS A 613 3.04 31.79 28.95
CA LYS A 613 4.45 31.98 29.28
C LYS A 613 5.35 30.93 28.63
N PHE A 614 4.93 29.66 28.61
CA PHE A 614 5.63 28.61 27.89
C PHE A 614 5.66 28.86 26.37
N ARG A 615 4.57 29.39 25.81
CA ARG A 615 4.51 29.75 24.39
C ARG A 615 5.43 30.92 24.06
N GLU A 616 5.45 31.97 24.88
CA GLU A 616 6.36 33.11 24.75
C GLU A 616 7.81 32.61 24.74
N ALA A 617 8.23 31.87 25.79
CA ALA A 617 9.58 31.33 25.89
C ALA A 617 9.98 30.43 24.71
N ARG A 618 9.04 29.67 24.15
CA ARG A 618 9.28 28.82 22.97
C ARG A 618 9.45 29.60 21.67
N LEU A 619 8.80 30.76 21.55
CA LEU A 619 8.82 31.57 20.34
C LEU A 619 9.93 32.63 20.33
N GLY A 620 10.53 32.93 21.49
CA GLY A 620 11.55 33.96 21.65
C GLY A 620 10.91 35.28 22.06
#